data_AF-A0A7S2H842-F1
#
_entry.id   AF-A0A7S2H842-F1
#
_cell.length_a   1.000
_cell.length_b   1.000
_cell.length_c   1.000
_cell.angle_alpha   90.00
_cell.angle_beta   90.00
_cell.angle_gamma   90.00
#
_symmetry.space_group_name_H-M   'P 1'
#
loop_
_entity.id
_entity.type
_entity.pdbx_description
1 polymer ?
#
loop_
_entity_poly.entity_id
_entity_poly.type
_entity_poly.pdbx_seq_one_letter_code
_entity_poly.pdbx_strand_id
1 'polypeptide(L)'
;APLKQAREAGVAANIIAEAEGLCETVDAEVTLADVIGSCHQFKLADTSEEEGVPTEPPSADSDFSKRADTIITRLIDSIEKAQKLQVKMEVTEMAETELNHLSAEADLRKGLVLPKEGTTEDGTPCWTQHNGTQTYSPLEDLVFRNDFLDSAIEKCVAAGTAPGVVLHGQKMQKDLKADLKVAQQEDDERKAKEAAAAAKAAKKGKKKK
;
A
#
# COMPACT_ATOMS: atom_id res chain seq x y z
N ALA A 1 -0.05 -41.63 -8.06
CA ALA A 1 -0.14 -43.09 -8.32
C ALA A 1 1.22 -43.76 -8.64
N PRO A 2 2.16 -43.14 -9.39
CA PRO A 2 3.47 -43.77 -9.70
C PRO A 2 4.44 -43.91 -8.52
N LEU A 3 4.58 -42.90 -7.66
CA LEU A 3 5.50 -42.96 -6.50
C LEU A 3 5.10 -44.02 -5.47
N LYS A 4 3.79 -44.26 -5.31
CA LYS A 4 3.27 -45.34 -4.48
C LYS A 4 3.67 -46.72 -5.02
N GLN A 5 3.57 -46.92 -6.34
CA GLN A 5 4.02 -48.14 -7.00
C GLN A 5 5.54 -48.32 -6.91
N ALA A 6 6.32 -47.24 -6.99
CA ALA A 6 7.77 -47.28 -6.80
C ALA A 6 8.16 -47.72 -5.37
N ARG A 7 7.43 -47.24 -4.35
CA ARG A 7 7.59 -47.71 -2.96
C ARG A 7 7.31 -49.21 -2.84
N GLU A 8 6.20 -49.66 -3.42
CA GLU A 8 5.78 -51.07 -3.40
C GLU A 8 6.74 -51.97 -4.18
N ALA A 9 7.41 -51.45 -5.21
CA ALA A 9 8.41 -52.14 -6.01
C ALA A 9 9.83 -52.16 -5.39
N GLY A 10 10.02 -51.58 -4.20
CA GLY A 10 11.31 -51.59 -3.49
C GLY A 10 12.36 -50.61 -4.02
N VAL A 11 11.93 -49.54 -4.71
CA VAL A 11 12.84 -48.45 -5.10
C VAL A 11 13.44 -47.79 -3.85
N ALA A 12 14.70 -47.38 -3.93
CA ALA A 12 15.42 -46.80 -2.81
C ALA A 12 14.70 -45.54 -2.27
N ALA A 13 14.53 -45.47 -0.95
CA ALA A 13 13.72 -44.44 -0.29
C ALA A 13 14.21 -43.01 -0.57
N ASN A 14 15.52 -42.81 -0.74
CA ASN A 14 16.11 -41.52 -1.11
C ASN A 14 15.66 -41.05 -2.50
N ILE A 15 15.60 -41.95 -3.49
CA ILE A 15 15.14 -41.62 -4.84
C ILE A 15 13.67 -41.21 -4.83
N ILE A 16 12.86 -41.86 -3.98
CA ILE A 16 11.43 -41.54 -3.84
C ILE A 16 11.27 -40.16 -3.18
N ALA A 17 12.06 -39.86 -2.15
CA ALA A 17 12.04 -38.55 -1.49
C ALA A 17 12.50 -37.42 -2.43
N GLU A 18 13.54 -37.64 -3.24
CA GLU A 18 13.99 -36.70 -4.27
C GLU A 18 12.89 -36.46 -5.32
N ALA A 19 12.22 -37.52 -5.78
CA ALA A 19 11.12 -37.40 -6.74
C ALA A 19 9.90 -36.68 -6.14
N GLU A 20 9.60 -36.87 -4.85
CA GLU A 20 8.57 -36.11 -4.14
C GLU A 20 8.92 -34.62 -4.04
N GLY A 21 10.17 -34.29 -3.70
CA GLY A 21 10.64 -32.89 -3.69
C GLY A 21 10.56 -32.23 -5.06
N LEU A 22 10.87 -32.97 -6.14
CA LEU A 22 10.68 -32.47 -7.51
C LEU A 22 9.20 -32.23 -7.84
N CYS A 23 8.30 -33.13 -7.45
CA CYS A 23 6.87 -32.93 -7.63
C CYS A 23 6.38 -31.67 -6.88
N GLU A 24 6.80 -31.49 -5.62
CA GLU A 24 6.43 -30.30 -4.84
C GLU A 24 6.95 -28.99 -5.46
N THR A 25 8.15 -29.02 -6.04
CA THR A 25 8.74 -27.88 -6.75
C THR A 25 7.94 -27.53 -8.00
N VAL A 26 7.57 -28.52 -8.81
CA VAL A 26 6.75 -28.33 -10.02
C VAL A 26 5.35 -27.82 -9.65
N ASP A 27 4.72 -28.38 -8.62
CA ASP A 27 3.41 -27.94 -8.15
C ASP A 27 3.46 -26.48 -7.67
N ALA A 28 4.54 -26.08 -6.99
CA ALA A 28 4.76 -24.70 -6.59
C ALA A 28 4.98 -23.75 -7.78
N GLU A 29 5.73 -24.18 -8.80
CA GLU A 29 5.94 -23.41 -10.05
C GLU A 29 4.60 -23.17 -10.78
N VAL A 30 3.78 -24.22 -10.94
CA VAL A 30 2.46 -24.12 -11.58
C VAL A 30 1.54 -23.21 -10.77
N THR A 31 1.48 -23.39 -9.45
CA THR A 31 0.66 -22.55 -8.57
C THR A 31 1.07 -21.08 -8.68
N LEU A 32 2.37 -20.79 -8.69
CA LEU A 32 2.88 -19.43 -8.78
C LEU A 32 2.52 -18.79 -10.14
N ALA A 33 2.68 -19.53 -11.24
CA ALA A 33 2.30 -19.08 -12.57
C ALA A 33 0.80 -18.77 -12.69
N ASP A 34 -0.06 -19.58 -12.09
CA ASP A 34 -1.51 -19.35 -12.07
C ASP A 34 -1.89 -18.08 -11.30
N VAL A 35 -1.20 -17.83 -10.17
CA VAL A 35 -1.42 -16.60 -9.38
C VAL A 35 -0.95 -15.37 -10.17
N ILE A 36 0.23 -15.42 -10.80
CA ILE A 36 0.72 -14.38 -11.70
C ILE A 36 -0.31 -14.07 -12.79
N GLY A 37 -0.84 -15.09 -13.47
CA GLY A 37 -1.85 -14.89 -14.51
C GLY A 37 -3.12 -14.22 -13.99
N SER A 38 -3.47 -14.45 -12.72
CA SER A 38 -4.61 -13.83 -12.05
C SER A 38 -4.36 -12.38 -11.63
N CYS A 39 -3.11 -11.92 -11.55
CA CYS A 39 -2.76 -10.54 -11.14
C CYS A 39 -3.20 -9.50 -12.18
N HIS A 40 -3.16 -9.84 -13.47
CA HIS A 40 -3.45 -8.90 -14.56
C HIS A 40 -4.82 -8.22 -14.45
N GLN A 41 -5.85 -8.92 -13.96
CA GLN A 41 -7.20 -8.36 -13.82
C GLN A 41 -7.33 -7.32 -12.70
N PHE A 42 -6.33 -7.20 -11.84
CA PHE A 42 -6.31 -6.29 -10.69
C PHE A 42 -5.37 -5.10 -10.87
N LYS A 43 -4.63 -5.05 -11.99
CA LYS A 43 -3.85 -3.89 -12.37
C LYS A 43 -4.75 -2.74 -12.78
N LEU A 44 -4.38 -1.51 -12.43
CA LEU A 44 -5.11 -0.32 -12.82
C LEU A 44 -4.87 -0.05 -14.31
N ALA A 45 -5.97 0.02 -15.07
CA ALA A 45 -5.91 0.31 -16.50
C ALA A 45 -5.69 1.80 -16.75
N ASP A 46 -4.96 2.12 -17.81
CA ASP A 46 -4.89 3.49 -18.30
C ASP A 46 -6.18 3.82 -19.06
N THR A 47 -7.06 4.60 -18.43
CA THR A 47 -8.32 5.06 -19.05
C THR A 47 -8.20 6.45 -19.66
N SER A 48 -6.97 7.01 -19.76
CA SER A 48 -6.73 8.39 -20.20
C SER A 48 -7.11 8.67 -21.67
N GLU A 49 -7.39 7.63 -22.48
CA GLU A 49 -7.69 7.77 -23.91
C GLU A 49 -9.18 7.76 -24.27
N GLU A 50 -10.09 7.38 -23.36
CA GLU A 50 -11.55 7.40 -23.64
C GLU A 50 -12.22 8.61 -22.97
N GLU A 51 -12.64 9.59 -23.79
CA GLU A 51 -13.42 10.74 -23.33
C GLU A 51 -14.63 10.27 -22.50
N GLY A 52 -14.60 10.53 -21.20
CA GLY A 52 -15.70 10.27 -20.28
C GLY A 52 -15.50 9.10 -19.30
N VAL A 53 -14.39 8.35 -19.37
CA VAL A 53 -14.08 7.34 -18.35
C VAL A 53 -13.33 7.99 -17.18
N PRO A 54 -13.79 7.85 -15.93
CA PRO A 54 -13.05 8.35 -14.78
C PRO A 54 -11.66 7.72 -14.74
N THR A 55 -10.61 8.55 -14.75
CA THR A 55 -9.22 8.14 -14.49
C THR A 55 -8.92 8.02 -12.99
N GLU A 56 -9.95 8.10 -12.16
CA GLU A 56 -9.85 7.96 -10.71
C GLU A 56 -9.72 6.47 -10.37
N PRO A 57 -8.64 6.05 -9.69
CA PRO A 57 -8.50 4.67 -9.27
C PRO A 57 -9.60 4.33 -8.25
N PRO A 58 -10.06 3.07 -8.20
CA PRO A 58 -11.07 2.65 -7.25
C PRO A 58 -10.59 2.86 -5.82
N SER A 59 -11.48 3.37 -4.96
CA SER A 59 -11.21 3.56 -3.53
C SER A 59 -10.72 2.27 -2.86
N ALA A 60 -9.84 2.40 -1.85
CA ALA A 60 -9.35 1.26 -1.07
C ALA A 60 -10.47 0.47 -0.37
N ASP A 61 -11.63 1.09 -0.10
CA ASP A 61 -12.78 0.43 0.53
C ASP A 61 -13.61 -0.42 -0.45
N SER A 62 -13.34 -0.31 -1.76
CA SER A 62 -14.10 -1.01 -2.81
C SER A 62 -13.87 -2.52 -2.80
N ASP A 63 -14.85 -3.28 -3.31
CA ASP A 63 -14.72 -4.73 -3.47
C ASP A 63 -13.62 -5.10 -4.48
N PHE A 64 -13.26 -4.20 -5.39
CA PHE A 64 -12.09 -4.37 -6.24
C PHE A 64 -10.81 -4.39 -5.39
N SER A 65 -10.61 -3.38 -4.55
CA SER A 65 -9.43 -3.25 -3.69
C SER A 65 -9.28 -4.41 -2.72
N LYS A 66 -10.37 -4.88 -2.10
CA LYS A 66 -10.34 -6.06 -1.21
C LYS A 66 -9.92 -7.34 -1.94
N ARG A 67 -10.40 -7.53 -3.17
CA ARG A 67 -9.98 -8.67 -4.00
C ARG A 67 -8.53 -8.52 -4.45
N ALA A 68 -8.09 -7.30 -4.77
CA ALA A 68 -6.70 -7.02 -5.09
C ALA A 68 -5.77 -7.34 -3.90
N ASP A 69 -6.13 -6.92 -2.69
CA ASP A 69 -5.38 -7.23 -1.47
C ASP A 69 -5.34 -8.75 -1.18
N THR A 70 -6.45 -9.45 -1.46
CA THR A 70 -6.49 -10.92 -1.34
C THR A 70 -5.52 -11.59 -2.34
N ILE A 71 -5.42 -11.08 -3.58
CA ILE A 71 -4.46 -11.65 -4.55
C ILE A 71 -3.02 -11.33 -4.17
N ILE A 72 -2.76 -10.15 -3.59
CA ILE A 72 -1.43 -9.75 -3.08
C ILE A 72 -0.97 -10.73 -1.99
N THR A 73 -1.81 -10.99 -0.99
CA THR A 73 -1.49 -11.96 0.07
C THR A 73 -1.22 -13.35 -0.51
N ARG A 74 -2.07 -13.81 -1.44
CA ARG A 74 -1.88 -15.12 -2.09
C ARG A 74 -0.57 -15.18 -2.89
N LEU A 75 -0.19 -14.09 -3.56
CA LEU A 75 1.05 -13.99 -4.31
C LEU A 75 2.27 -14.03 -3.38
N ILE A 76 2.24 -13.29 -2.26
CA ILE A 76 3.29 -13.34 -1.22
C ILE A 76 3.49 -14.78 -0.72
N ASP A 77 2.40 -15.44 -0.30
CA ASP A 77 2.46 -16.82 0.20
C ASP A 77 3.04 -17.79 -0.86
N SER A 78 2.67 -17.58 -2.12
CA SER A 78 3.13 -18.42 -3.25
C SER A 78 4.60 -18.18 -3.56
N ILE A 79 5.08 -16.93 -3.53
CA ILE A 79 6.50 -16.58 -3.67
C ILE A 79 7.31 -17.21 -2.55
N GLU A 80 6.89 -17.05 -1.29
CA GLU A 80 7.60 -17.62 -0.15
C GLU A 80 7.70 -19.15 -0.25
N LYS A 81 6.62 -19.81 -0.68
CA LYS A 81 6.62 -21.26 -0.89
C LYS A 81 7.58 -21.65 -2.03
N ALA A 82 7.54 -20.93 -3.15
CA ALA A 82 8.39 -21.18 -4.30
C ALA A 82 9.89 -21.00 -3.98
N GLN A 83 10.22 -19.95 -3.22
CA GLN A 83 11.59 -19.69 -2.75
C GLN A 83 12.08 -20.80 -1.80
N LYS A 84 11.23 -21.26 -0.86
CA LYS A 84 11.57 -22.38 0.06
C LYS A 84 11.86 -23.68 -0.70
N LEU A 85 11.16 -23.91 -1.81
CA LEU A 85 11.32 -25.10 -2.67
C LEU A 85 12.34 -24.91 -3.79
N GLN A 86 13.04 -23.77 -3.85
CA GLN A 86 14.04 -23.47 -4.86
C GLN A 86 13.49 -23.58 -6.30
N VAL A 87 12.26 -23.13 -6.51
CA VAL A 87 11.67 -22.95 -7.85
C VAL A 87 12.56 -22.03 -8.69
N LYS A 88 12.50 -22.18 -10.02
CA LYS A 88 13.29 -21.37 -10.96
C LYS A 88 13.19 -19.88 -10.65
N MET A 89 14.37 -19.25 -10.57
CA MET A 89 14.53 -17.83 -10.24
C MET A 89 13.72 -16.91 -11.16
N GLU A 90 13.66 -17.20 -12.46
CA GLU A 90 12.89 -16.41 -13.42
C GLU A 90 11.39 -16.32 -13.06
N VAL A 91 10.80 -17.41 -12.56
CA VAL A 91 9.38 -17.45 -12.18
C VAL A 91 9.15 -16.66 -10.89
N THR A 92 10.08 -16.74 -9.93
CA THR A 92 10.01 -15.95 -8.70
C THR A 92 10.23 -14.46 -8.96
N GLU A 93 11.15 -14.09 -9.86
CA GLU A 93 11.39 -12.69 -10.26
C GLU A 93 10.18 -12.08 -10.99
N MET A 94 9.53 -12.86 -11.86
CA MET A 94 8.27 -12.44 -12.48
C MET A 94 7.19 -12.22 -11.43
N ALA A 95 7.05 -13.13 -10.46
CA ALA A 95 6.08 -13.00 -9.38
C ALA A 95 6.36 -11.76 -8.50
N GLU A 96 7.63 -11.50 -8.16
CA GLU A 96 8.04 -10.33 -7.37
C GLU A 96 7.78 -9.03 -8.13
N THR A 97 7.97 -9.02 -9.45
CA THR A 97 7.63 -7.87 -10.30
C THR A 97 6.13 -7.57 -10.25
N GLU A 98 5.30 -8.61 -10.37
CA GLU A 98 3.83 -8.48 -10.24
C GLU A 98 3.42 -8.02 -8.84
N LEU A 99 4.07 -8.56 -7.80
CA LEU A 99 3.81 -8.17 -6.42
C LEU A 99 4.13 -6.69 -6.19
N ASN A 100 5.27 -6.22 -6.68
CA ASN A 100 5.68 -4.82 -6.58
C ASN A 100 4.67 -3.90 -7.27
N HIS A 101 4.18 -4.31 -8.44
CA HIS A 101 3.16 -3.55 -9.18
C HIS A 101 1.84 -3.46 -8.41
N LEU A 102 1.27 -4.60 -8.02
CA LEU A 102 -0.01 -4.62 -7.31
C LEU A 102 0.08 -3.93 -5.95
N SER A 103 1.19 -4.07 -5.24
CA SER A 103 1.41 -3.42 -3.94
C SER A 103 1.54 -1.91 -4.07
N ALA A 104 2.25 -1.43 -5.09
CA ALA A 104 2.35 0.00 -5.38
C ALA A 104 0.97 0.60 -5.66
N GLU A 105 0.17 -0.05 -6.50
CA GLU A 105 -1.20 0.39 -6.79
C GLU A 105 -2.11 0.32 -5.57
N ALA A 106 -1.95 -0.70 -4.71
CA ALA A 106 -2.69 -0.80 -3.45
C ALA A 106 -2.36 0.35 -2.50
N ASP A 107 -1.09 0.73 -2.39
CA ASP A 107 -0.65 1.90 -1.62
C ASP A 107 -1.22 3.19 -2.21
N LEU A 108 -1.23 3.35 -3.54
CA LEU A 108 -1.84 4.52 -4.18
C LEU A 108 -3.34 4.62 -3.85
N ARG A 109 -4.08 3.51 -3.94
CA ARG A 109 -5.51 3.47 -3.59
C ARG A 109 -5.72 3.90 -2.13
N LYS A 110 -4.86 3.47 -1.20
CA LYS A 110 -4.91 3.88 0.21
C LYS A 110 -4.56 5.36 0.40
N GLY A 111 -3.60 5.90 -0.35
CA GLY A 111 -3.17 7.29 -0.25
C GLY A 111 -4.20 8.29 -0.76
N LEU A 112 -5.13 7.84 -1.59
CA LEU A 112 -6.23 8.64 -2.12
C LEU A 112 -7.48 8.61 -1.22
N VAL A 113 -7.53 7.75 -0.20
CA VAL A 113 -8.65 7.71 0.75
C VAL A 113 -8.56 8.90 1.70
N LEU A 114 -9.67 9.62 1.85
CA LEU A 114 -9.81 10.66 2.85
C LEU A 114 -9.82 10.06 4.27
N PRO A 115 -9.18 10.72 5.25
CA PRO A 115 -9.20 10.28 6.63
C PRO A 115 -10.62 10.31 7.20
N LYS A 116 -10.89 9.45 8.19
CA LYS A 116 -12.15 9.48 8.94
C LYS A 116 -12.05 10.53 10.04
N GLU A 117 -12.84 11.59 9.92
CA GLU A 117 -12.94 12.63 10.94
C GLU A 117 -13.70 12.14 12.17
N GLY A 118 -13.25 12.57 13.34
CA GLY A 118 -13.87 12.25 14.62
C GLY A 118 -13.46 13.23 15.70
N THR A 119 -13.87 12.89 16.93
CA THR A 119 -13.55 13.66 18.13
C THR A 119 -13.16 12.70 19.24
N THR A 120 -12.10 13.01 19.98
CA THR A 120 -11.69 12.25 21.17
C THR A 120 -12.70 12.41 22.31
N GLU A 121 -12.58 11.58 23.36
CA GLU A 121 -13.43 11.67 24.55
C GLU A 121 -13.36 13.06 25.22
N ASP A 122 -12.22 13.74 25.11
CA ASP A 122 -11.98 15.09 25.65
C ASP A 122 -12.50 16.22 24.74
N GLY A 123 -13.12 15.90 23.60
CA GLY A 123 -13.67 16.89 22.67
C GLY A 123 -12.66 17.41 21.63
N THR A 124 -11.47 16.81 21.52
CA THR A 124 -10.45 17.24 20.55
C THR A 124 -10.69 16.61 19.18
N PRO A 125 -10.69 17.38 18.08
CA PRO A 125 -10.78 16.81 16.74
C PRO A 125 -9.65 15.80 16.46
N CYS A 126 -9.98 14.71 15.78
CA CYS A 126 -9.00 13.72 15.33
C CYS A 126 -9.33 13.18 13.94
N TRP A 127 -8.29 12.75 13.23
CA TRP A 127 -8.38 12.16 11.89
C TRP A 127 -7.76 10.77 11.93
N THR A 128 -8.56 9.75 11.58
CA THR A 128 -8.08 8.37 11.50
C THR A 128 -7.69 8.04 10.06
N GLN A 129 -6.41 7.76 9.85
CA GLN A 129 -5.82 7.43 8.56
C GLN A 129 -6.20 6.01 8.10
N HIS A 130 -5.92 5.69 6.84
CA HIS A 130 -6.19 4.39 6.23
C HIS A 130 -5.52 3.20 6.97
N ASN A 131 -4.40 3.44 7.65
CA ASN A 131 -3.65 2.45 8.42
C ASN A 131 -4.03 2.43 9.92
N GLY A 132 -5.03 3.21 10.33
CA GLY A 132 -5.45 3.34 11.73
C GLY A 132 -4.64 4.34 12.56
N THR A 133 -3.59 4.96 12.01
CA THR A 133 -2.89 6.06 12.68
C THR A 133 -3.87 7.21 12.95
N GLN A 134 -3.81 7.80 14.14
CA GLN A 134 -4.58 8.98 14.49
C GLN A 134 -3.70 10.22 14.49
N THR A 135 -4.20 11.30 13.90
CA THR A 135 -3.62 12.65 13.98
C THR A 135 -4.59 13.58 14.71
N TYR A 136 -4.07 14.60 15.39
CA TYR A 136 -4.84 15.46 16.30
C TYR A 136 -4.82 16.93 15.89
N SER A 137 -4.29 17.22 14.70
CA SER A 137 -4.41 18.52 14.07
C SER A 137 -4.57 18.38 12.54
N PRO A 138 -5.18 19.38 11.87
CA PRO A 138 -5.26 19.41 10.43
C PRO A 138 -3.87 19.38 9.76
N LEU A 139 -2.88 20.02 10.37
CA LEU A 139 -1.51 20.01 9.87
C LEU A 139 -0.89 18.61 9.92
N GLU A 140 -1.04 17.89 11.03
CA GLU A 140 -0.55 16.51 11.15
C GLU A 140 -1.23 15.56 10.14
N ASP A 141 -2.54 15.70 9.94
CA ASP A 141 -3.28 14.96 8.91
C ASP A 141 -2.70 15.20 7.51
N LEU A 142 -2.58 16.47 7.13
CA LEU A 142 -2.12 16.86 5.80
C LEU A 142 -0.67 16.42 5.56
N VAL A 143 0.20 16.48 6.57
CA VAL A 143 1.60 16.01 6.47
C VAL A 143 1.62 14.51 6.21
N PHE A 144 0.89 13.75 7.02
CA PHE A 144 0.81 12.29 6.87
C PHE A 144 0.33 11.91 5.46
N ARG A 145 -0.75 12.54 4.98
CA ARG A 145 -1.34 12.23 3.68
C ARG A 145 -0.43 12.59 2.53
N ASN A 146 0.23 13.75 2.58
CA ASN A 146 1.18 14.16 1.55
C ASN A 146 2.36 13.19 1.46
N ASP A 147 2.97 12.85 2.60
CA ASP A 147 4.17 12.01 2.63
C ASP A 147 3.85 10.57 2.20
N PHE A 148 2.71 10.05 2.63
CA PHE A 148 2.24 8.74 2.20
C PHE A 148 1.93 8.72 0.69
N LEU A 149 1.22 9.73 0.18
CA LEU A 149 0.88 9.80 -1.24
C LEU A 149 2.13 9.99 -2.12
N ASP A 150 3.13 10.77 -1.67
CA ASP A 150 4.43 10.89 -2.34
C ASP A 150 5.10 9.53 -2.49
N SER A 151 5.23 8.79 -1.39
CA SER A 151 5.82 7.45 -1.40
C SER A 151 5.04 6.46 -2.27
N ALA A 152 3.70 6.51 -2.24
CA ALA A 152 2.87 5.64 -3.07
C ALA A 152 3.03 5.93 -4.56
N ILE A 153 3.13 7.21 -4.94
CA ILE A 153 3.40 7.63 -6.32
C ILE A 153 4.79 7.16 -6.78
N GLU A 154 5.82 7.34 -5.95
CA GLU A 154 7.18 6.86 -6.26
C GLU A 154 7.22 5.35 -6.52
N LYS A 155 6.54 4.55 -5.68
CA LYS A 155 6.41 3.10 -5.89
C LYS A 155 5.68 2.78 -7.20
N CYS A 156 4.60 3.49 -7.53
CA CYS A 156 3.87 3.28 -8.77
C CYS A 156 4.72 3.58 -10.01
N VAL A 157 5.50 4.67 -9.96
CA VAL A 157 6.45 5.01 -11.04
C VAL A 157 7.51 3.92 -11.19
N ALA A 158 8.10 3.46 -10.08
CA ALA A 158 9.13 2.41 -10.11
C ALA A 158 8.59 1.06 -10.61
N ALA A 159 7.33 0.74 -10.29
CA ALA A 159 6.70 -0.52 -10.70
C ALA A 159 6.07 -0.47 -12.11
N GLY A 160 6.12 0.68 -12.79
CA GLY A 160 5.60 0.85 -14.14
C GLY A 160 4.06 0.88 -14.20
N THR A 161 3.40 1.41 -13.17
CA THR A 161 1.94 1.65 -13.18
C THR A 161 1.56 2.59 -14.33
N ALA A 162 0.34 2.41 -14.85
CA ALA A 162 -0.22 3.21 -15.94
C ALA A 162 -0.01 4.73 -15.74
N PRO A 163 0.51 5.47 -16.75
CA PRO A 163 0.78 6.91 -16.65
C PRO A 163 -0.44 7.73 -16.23
N GLY A 164 -1.64 7.44 -16.76
CA GLY A 164 -2.86 8.15 -16.38
C GLY A 164 -3.18 8.06 -14.88
N VAL A 165 -2.92 6.91 -14.27
CA VAL A 165 -3.12 6.65 -12.83
C VAL A 165 -2.11 7.43 -11.99
N VAL A 166 -0.85 7.43 -12.40
CA VAL A 166 0.22 8.20 -11.73
C VAL A 166 -0.07 9.69 -11.79
N LEU A 167 -0.50 10.20 -12.95
CA LEU A 167 -0.87 11.61 -13.13
C LEU A 167 -2.04 12.03 -12.23
N HIS A 168 -3.03 11.15 -12.03
CA HIS A 168 -4.11 11.41 -11.09
C HIS A 168 -3.58 11.57 -9.65
N GLY A 169 -2.70 10.66 -9.20
CA GLY A 169 -2.03 10.77 -7.90
C GLY A 169 -1.24 12.08 -7.75
N GLN A 170 -0.47 12.46 -8.77
CA GLN A 170 0.31 13.71 -8.77
C GLN A 170 -0.56 14.96 -8.70
N LYS A 171 -1.73 14.95 -9.35
CA LYS A 171 -2.70 16.06 -9.24
C LYS A 171 -3.18 16.20 -7.79
N MET A 172 -3.60 15.11 -7.16
CA MET A 172 -4.05 15.10 -5.77
C MET A 172 -2.93 15.54 -4.81
N GLN A 173 -1.69 15.10 -5.07
CA GLN A 173 -0.53 15.52 -4.28
C GLN A 173 -0.28 17.03 -4.40
N LYS A 174 -0.43 17.60 -5.59
CA LYS A 174 -0.29 19.04 -5.80
C LYS A 174 -1.31 19.84 -4.99
N ASP A 175 -2.56 19.37 -4.94
CA ASP A 175 -3.63 19.99 -4.17
C ASP A 175 -3.31 19.89 -2.66
N LEU A 176 -2.88 18.72 -2.16
CA LEU A 176 -2.43 18.54 -0.77
C LEU A 176 -1.25 19.44 -0.39
N LYS A 177 -0.27 19.63 -1.28
CA LYS A 177 0.87 20.55 -1.03
C LYS A 177 0.42 22.01 -0.92
N ALA A 178 -0.63 22.40 -1.64
CA ALA A 178 -1.21 23.73 -1.51
C ALA A 178 -1.90 23.90 -0.15
N ASP A 179 -2.73 22.93 0.26
CA ASP A 179 -3.42 22.93 1.56
C ASP A 179 -2.43 22.90 2.72
N LEU A 180 -1.37 22.09 2.64
CA LEU A 180 -0.28 22.05 3.62
C LEU A 180 0.36 23.41 3.85
N LYS A 181 0.61 24.16 2.78
CA LYS A 181 1.23 25.47 2.87
C LYS A 181 0.33 26.46 3.62
N VAL A 182 -0.98 26.38 3.41
CA VAL A 182 -1.96 27.20 4.13
C VAL A 182 -2.02 26.79 5.60
N ALA A 183 -2.17 25.50 5.88
CA ALA A 183 -2.23 24.98 7.26
C ALA A 183 -0.96 25.29 8.07
N GLN A 184 0.21 25.25 7.44
CA GLN A 184 1.48 25.64 8.08
C GLN A 184 1.49 27.12 8.47
N GLN A 185 1.01 27.99 7.59
CA GLN A 185 0.91 29.43 7.87
C GLN A 185 -0.05 29.70 9.04
N GLU A 186 -1.20 29.03 9.05
CA GLU A 186 -2.20 29.17 10.12
C GLU A 186 -1.67 28.67 11.47
N ASP A 187 -0.94 27.55 11.49
CA ASP A 187 -0.34 27.02 12.71
C ASP A 187 0.80 27.92 13.25
N ASP A 188 1.65 28.46 12.37
CA ASP A 188 2.69 29.41 12.75
C ASP A 188 2.10 30.70 13.34
N GLU A 189 1.02 31.21 12.75
CA GLU A 189 0.29 32.36 13.29
C GLU A 189 -0.33 32.08 14.66
N ARG A 190 -0.93 30.90 14.83
CA ARG A 190 -1.53 30.46 16.09
C ARG A 190 -0.46 30.36 17.18
N LYS A 191 0.66 29.69 16.89
CA LYS A 191 1.82 29.58 17.80
C LYS A 191 2.38 30.95 18.18
N ALA A 192 2.47 31.88 17.23
CA ALA A 192 2.91 33.25 17.52
C ALA A 192 1.93 34.00 18.44
N LYS A 193 0.62 33.87 18.21
CA LYS A 193 -0.43 34.45 19.07
C LYS A 193 -0.41 33.86 20.48
N GLU A 194 -0.26 32.54 20.61
CA GLU A 194 -0.17 31.82 21.89
C GLU A 194 1.09 32.23 22.67
N ALA A 195 2.25 32.28 22.01
CA ALA A 195 3.50 32.74 22.62
C ALA A 195 3.39 34.19 23.13
N ALA A 196 2.75 35.08 22.35
CA ALA A 196 2.49 36.45 22.75
C ALA A 196 1.53 36.54 23.95
N ALA A 197 0.51 35.69 24.00
CA ALA A 197 -0.43 35.59 25.13
C ALA A 197 0.25 35.08 26.40
N ALA A 198 1.07 34.02 26.30
CA ALA A 198 1.85 33.47 27.40
C ALA A 198 2.86 34.48 27.96
N ALA A 199 3.56 35.21 27.09
CA ALA A 199 4.48 36.28 27.50
C ALA A 199 3.77 37.43 28.23
N LYS A 200 2.54 37.79 27.82
CA LYS A 200 1.70 38.77 28.53
C LYS A 200 1.23 38.24 29.89
N ALA A 201 0.85 36.97 30.00
CA ALA A 201 0.43 36.35 31.25
C ALA A 201 1.59 36.26 32.26
N ALA A 202 2.78 35.86 31.82
CA ALA A 202 3.98 35.81 32.67
C ALA A 202 4.39 37.19 33.21
N LYS A 203 4.26 38.26 32.40
CA LYS A 203 4.51 39.65 32.85
C LYS A 203 3.48 40.13 33.88
N LYS A 204 2.22 39.70 33.80
CA LYS A 204 1.18 40.03 34.80
C LYS A 204 1.37 39.26 36.12
N GLY A 205 1.85 38.03 36.08
CA GLY A 205 2.16 37.23 37.28
C GLY A 205 3.30 37.80 38.14
N LYS A 206 4.31 38.42 37.51
CA LYS A 206 5.42 39.09 38.22
C LYS A 206 5.05 40.40 38.92
N LYS A 207 3.95 41.07 38.53
CA LYS A 207 3.49 42.34 39.14
C LYS A 207 2.56 42.17 40.34
N LYS A 208 2.15 40.94 40.66
CA LYS A 208 1.25 40.60 41.78
C LYS A 208 1.95 39.84 42.92
N LYS A 209 3.28 39.73 42.89
CA LYS A 209 4.10 39.29 44.03
C LYS A 209 4.80 40.50 44.64
#